data_AF-A0A2K4FLV6-F1
#
_entry.id   AF-A0A2K4FLV6-F1
#
_cell.length_a   1.000
_cell.length_b   1.000
_cell.length_c   1.000
_cell.angle_alpha   90.00
_cell.angle_beta   90.00
_cell.angle_gamma   90.00
#
_symmetry.space_group_name_H-M   'P 1'
#
loop_
_entity.id
_entity.type
_entity.pdbx_description
1 polymer ?
#
loop_
_entity_poly.entity_id
_entity_poly.type
_entity_poly.pdbx_seq_one_letter_code
_entity_poly.pdbx_strand_id
1 'polypeptide(L)'
;MKFEGTSAYVATDDLKLAVNAAITLERPLLVKGEPGTGKTMLAEQLAESFGARLITWHIKSTTKAHQGLYEYDAVSRLRDSQLGVDKVHDVRNYLKKGKLWEAFESEERVILLIDEIDKADIEFPNDLLQELDKMEFYVYETDETIKAKQRPIIIITSNNEKELPDAFLRRCFFHYIAFPDRVTLQKIVDVHYPDIKKDLVSEALDVFFDVRKVPGLKKKPSTSELVDWLKLLMADNISEAVLRERDPTKAIPPLAGALVKNEQDVQLLERLAFMSRRGTR
;
A
#
# COMPACT_ATOMS: atom_id res chain seq x y z
N MET A 1 11.92 20.77 1.10
CA MET A 1 12.26 19.34 0.98
C MET A 1 11.92 18.91 -0.44
N LYS A 2 12.86 18.30 -1.17
CA LYS A 2 12.64 17.84 -2.54
C LYS A 2 12.99 16.36 -2.62
N PHE A 3 12.06 15.53 -3.06
CA PHE A 3 12.26 14.10 -3.28
C PHE A 3 12.83 13.88 -4.68
N GLU A 4 13.99 13.21 -4.74
CA GLU A 4 14.67 12.88 -6.00
C GLU A 4 14.65 11.37 -6.31
N GLY A 5 14.06 10.56 -5.42
CA GLY A 5 14.11 9.08 -5.45
C GLY A 5 15.18 8.53 -4.52
N THR A 6 15.20 7.21 -4.36
CA THR A 6 16.18 6.46 -3.55
C THR A 6 16.74 5.29 -4.37
N SER A 7 17.82 4.67 -3.91
CA SER A 7 18.40 3.49 -4.57
C SER A 7 17.46 2.28 -4.59
N ALA A 8 16.57 2.18 -3.60
CA ALA A 8 15.64 1.06 -3.45
C ALA A 8 14.27 1.29 -4.13
N TYR A 9 13.96 2.50 -4.63
CA TYR A 9 12.65 2.81 -5.19
C TYR A 9 12.74 3.59 -6.50
N VAL A 10 12.27 2.95 -7.57
CA VAL A 10 12.26 3.52 -8.92
C VAL A 10 11.05 4.46 -9.07
N ALA A 11 11.21 5.71 -8.67
CA ALA A 11 10.20 6.74 -8.87
C ALA A 11 10.27 7.33 -10.28
N THR A 12 9.13 7.37 -10.99
CA THR A 12 9.00 8.10 -12.26
C THR A 12 9.08 9.61 -12.02
N ASP A 13 9.44 10.38 -13.05
CA ASP A 13 9.50 11.84 -12.93
C ASP A 13 8.14 12.45 -12.58
N ASP A 14 7.05 11.89 -13.11
CA ASP A 14 5.67 12.28 -12.78
C ASP A 14 5.35 12.06 -11.30
N LEU A 15 5.79 10.93 -10.72
CA LEU A 15 5.59 10.64 -9.31
C LEU A 15 6.40 11.62 -8.44
N LYS A 16 7.66 11.90 -8.81
CA LYS A 16 8.48 12.90 -8.12
C LYS A 16 7.85 14.27 -8.17
N LEU A 17 7.30 14.67 -9.31
CA LEU A 17 6.61 15.95 -9.48
C LEU A 17 5.38 16.02 -8.57
N ALA A 18 4.54 14.99 -8.57
CA ALA A 18 3.33 14.93 -7.74
C ALA A 18 3.65 15.00 -6.24
N VAL A 19 4.66 14.25 -5.78
CA VAL A 19 5.13 14.27 -4.39
C VAL A 19 5.64 15.65 -4.00
N ASN A 20 6.52 16.25 -4.81
CA ASN A 20 7.08 17.56 -4.52
C ASN A 20 6.02 18.67 -4.54
N ALA A 21 5.04 18.59 -5.44
CA ALA A 21 3.90 19.50 -5.49
C ALA A 21 3.04 19.38 -4.22
N ALA A 22 2.72 18.16 -3.79
CA ALA A 22 1.95 17.90 -2.57
C ALA A 22 2.65 18.44 -1.32
N ILE A 23 3.97 18.21 -1.19
CA ILE A 23 4.79 18.71 -0.07
C ILE A 23 4.83 20.24 -0.05
N THR A 24 5.00 20.86 -1.21
CA THR A 24 5.12 22.33 -1.35
C THR A 24 3.81 23.04 -1.04
N LEU A 25 2.69 22.45 -1.44
CA LEU A 25 1.36 23.00 -1.23
C LEU A 25 0.71 22.55 0.08
N GLU A 26 1.42 21.73 0.87
CA GLU A 26 0.94 21.15 2.13
C GLU A 26 -0.41 20.43 2.00
N ARG A 27 -0.60 19.75 0.87
CA ARG A 27 -1.82 19.00 0.57
C ARG A 27 -1.54 17.49 0.62
N PRO A 28 -2.51 16.67 1.05
CA PRO A 28 -2.34 15.21 1.03
C PRO A 28 -2.11 14.69 -0.38
N LEU A 29 -1.25 13.68 -0.53
CA LEU A 29 -1.05 12.94 -1.77
C LEU A 29 -1.80 11.62 -1.71
N LEU A 30 -2.81 11.45 -2.56
CA LEU A 30 -3.48 10.17 -2.79
C LEU A 30 -2.79 9.42 -3.93
N VAL A 31 -2.24 8.26 -3.59
CA VAL A 31 -1.56 7.34 -4.50
C VAL A 31 -2.46 6.13 -4.75
N LYS A 32 -2.95 6.00 -5.99
CA LYS A 32 -3.70 4.84 -6.45
C LYS A 32 -2.84 3.93 -7.32
N GLY A 33 -3.15 2.64 -7.34
CA GLY A 33 -2.48 1.68 -8.21
C GLY A 33 -2.80 0.26 -7.83
N GLU A 34 -2.45 -0.70 -8.69
CA GLU A 34 -2.61 -2.12 -8.41
C GLU A 34 -1.84 -2.53 -7.13
N PRO A 35 -2.22 -3.62 -6.45
CA PRO A 35 -1.40 -4.21 -5.39
C PRO A 35 0.04 -4.47 -5.88
N GLY A 36 1.03 -4.24 -4.99
CA GLY A 36 2.45 -4.48 -5.31
C GLY A 36 3.11 -3.46 -6.23
N THR A 37 2.50 -2.30 -6.51
CA THR A 37 3.14 -1.19 -7.25
C THR A 37 4.04 -0.29 -6.38
N GLY A 38 4.23 -0.63 -5.10
CA GLY A 38 5.13 0.10 -4.20
C GLY A 38 4.54 1.39 -3.59
N LYS A 39 3.22 1.47 -3.42
CA LYS A 39 2.54 2.64 -2.83
C LYS A 39 2.95 2.89 -1.37
N THR A 40 2.96 1.85 -0.54
CA THR A 40 3.38 1.91 0.87
C THR A 40 4.88 2.25 0.97
N MET A 41 5.70 1.62 0.12
CA MET A 41 7.15 1.85 0.07
C MET A 41 7.50 3.30 -0.27
N LEU A 42 6.68 4.03 -1.04
CA LEU A 42 6.89 5.45 -1.30
C LEU A 42 7.01 6.27 0.01
N ALA A 43 6.15 6.02 1.00
CA ALA A 43 6.18 6.76 2.26
C ALA A 43 7.42 6.42 3.09
N GLU A 44 7.83 5.15 3.11
CA GLU A 44 9.06 4.70 3.76
C GLU A 44 10.29 5.38 3.16
N GLN A 45 10.35 5.47 1.83
CA GLN A 45 11.47 6.06 1.11
C GLN A 45 11.50 7.58 1.22
N LEU A 46 10.33 8.23 1.36
CA LEU A 46 10.27 9.64 1.71
C LEU A 46 10.79 9.90 3.13
N ALA A 47 10.44 9.01 4.07
CA ALA A 47 10.87 9.14 5.46
C ALA A 47 12.38 8.99 5.57
N GLU A 48 12.94 7.99 4.90
CA GLU A 48 14.38 7.78 4.78
C GLU A 48 15.08 8.97 4.10
N SER A 49 14.58 9.42 2.95
CA SER A 49 15.18 10.53 2.19
C SER A 49 15.20 11.85 2.95
N PHE A 50 14.22 12.10 3.82
CA PHE A 50 14.15 13.34 4.61
C PHE A 50 14.66 13.17 6.04
N GLY A 51 15.05 11.96 6.45
CA GLY A 51 15.35 11.65 7.84
C GLY A 51 14.18 11.93 8.77
N ALA A 52 12.95 11.85 8.26
CA ALA A 52 11.73 12.18 8.97
C ALA A 52 11.11 10.92 9.59
N ARG A 53 10.49 11.06 10.76
CA ARG A 53 9.75 9.97 11.38
C ARG A 53 8.52 9.59 10.54
N LEU A 54 8.36 8.30 10.25
CA LEU A 54 7.18 7.72 9.63
C LEU A 54 6.16 7.30 10.68
N ILE A 55 4.92 7.78 10.55
CA ILE A 55 3.76 7.31 11.31
C ILE A 55 2.83 6.61 10.31
N THR A 56 2.57 5.33 10.55
CA THR A 56 1.71 4.53 9.67
C THR A 56 0.39 4.21 10.34
N TRP A 57 -0.71 4.49 9.64
CA TRP A 57 -2.06 4.10 10.02
C TRP A 57 -2.64 3.15 8.96
N HIS A 58 -2.60 1.86 9.27
CA HIS A 58 -3.19 0.84 8.40
C HIS A 58 -4.70 0.78 8.61
N ILE A 59 -5.45 1.00 7.53
CA ILE A 59 -6.90 0.99 7.54
C ILE A 59 -7.41 -0.45 7.39
N LYS A 60 -8.37 -0.83 8.24
CA LYS A 60 -9.07 -2.11 8.21
C LYS A 60 -10.55 -1.89 7.90
N SER A 61 -11.25 -2.97 7.55
CA SER A 61 -12.70 -2.92 7.28
C SER A 61 -13.53 -2.39 8.45
N THR A 62 -13.05 -2.57 9.68
CA THR A 62 -13.70 -2.09 10.91
C THR A 62 -13.18 -0.75 11.39
N THR A 63 -12.19 -0.15 10.72
CA THR A 63 -11.59 1.12 11.15
C THR A 63 -12.58 2.26 10.99
N LYS A 64 -12.73 3.07 12.05
CA LYS A 64 -13.51 4.30 12.06
C LYS A 64 -12.59 5.51 12.11
N ALA A 65 -13.03 6.63 11.52
CA ALA A 65 -12.24 7.87 11.44
C ALA A 65 -11.82 8.36 12.83
N HIS A 66 -12.74 8.30 13.79
CA HIS A 66 -12.50 8.68 15.20
C HIS A 66 -11.31 7.95 15.83
N GLN A 67 -11.06 6.68 15.50
CA GLN A 67 -9.91 5.91 16.03
C GLN A 67 -8.56 6.47 15.56
N GLY A 68 -8.54 7.18 14.42
CA GLY A 68 -7.37 7.94 13.97
C GLY A 68 -7.10 9.16 14.83
N LEU A 69 -8.15 9.74 15.41
CA LEU A 69 -8.09 10.89 16.29
C LEU A 69 -7.75 10.42 17.71
N TYR A 70 -8.65 9.68 18.36
CA TYR A 70 -8.44 9.10 19.70
C TYR A 70 -9.47 8.02 20.02
N GLU A 71 -9.22 7.25 21.08
CA GLU A 71 -10.19 6.35 21.70
C GLU A 71 -10.37 6.75 23.17
N TYR A 72 -11.62 6.75 23.65
CA TYR A 72 -11.94 7.03 25.05
C TYR A 72 -12.37 5.75 25.77
N ASP A 73 -11.60 5.33 26.77
CA ASP A 73 -11.88 4.14 27.58
C ASP A 73 -12.82 4.47 28.75
N ALA A 74 -14.09 4.66 28.42
CA ALA A 74 -15.15 4.91 29.40
C ALA A 74 -15.31 3.75 30.41
N VAL A 75 -15.03 2.51 30.00
CA VAL A 75 -15.21 1.31 30.84
C VAL A 75 -14.16 1.27 31.95
N SER A 76 -12.88 1.47 31.61
CA SER A 76 -11.84 1.56 32.63
C SER A 76 -12.08 2.74 33.56
N ARG A 77 -12.53 3.89 33.03
CA ARG A 77 -12.86 5.04 33.88
C ARG A 77 -13.97 4.74 34.86
N LEU A 78 -15.05 4.09 34.41
CA LEU A 78 -16.17 3.70 35.28
C LEU A 78 -15.72 2.73 36.38
N ARG A 79 -14.96 1.69 36.01
CA ARG A 79 -14.42 0.72 36.98
C ARG A 79 -13.53 1.40 38.01
N ASP A 80 -12.59 2.23 37.56
CA ASP A 80 -11.64 2.89 38.44
C ASP A 80 -12.35 3.93 39.34
N SER A 81 -13.44 4.54 38.86
CA SER A 81 -14.31 5.41 39.66
C SER A 81 -15.02 4.67 40.78
N GLN A 82 -15.42 3.41 40.56
CA GLN A 82 -16.05 2.57 41.58
C GLN A 82 -15.04 2.08 42.63
N LEU A 83 -13.77 1.91 42.23
CA LEU A 83 -12.68 1.45 43.09
C LEU A 83 -11.99 2.59 43.87
N GLY A 84 -12.40 3.85 43.66
CA GLY A 84 -11.83 5.00 44.37
C GLY A 84 -10.39 5.33 43.96
N VAL A 85 -10.01 5.09 42.70
CA VAL A 85 -8.65 5.37 42.22
C VAL A 85 -8.51 6.85 41.84
N ASP A 86 -7.53 7.56 42.41
CA ASP A 86 -7.34 9.01 42.21
C ASP A 86 -7.16 9.42 40.74
N LYS A 87 -6.62 8.55 39.89
CA LYS A 87 -6.41 8.83 38.45
C LYS A 87 -7.71 9.10 37.67
N VAL A 88 -8.89 8.80 38.24
CA VAL A 88 -10.21 9.02 37.62
C VAL A 88 -10.54 10.51 37.44
N HIS A 89 -9.94 11.38 38.27
CA HIS A 89 -10.20 12.81 38.22
C HIS A 89 -9.69 13.48 36.93
N ASP A 90 -8.66 12.92 36.29
CA ASP A 90 -8.18 13.39 34.99
C ASP A 90 -8.64 12.45 33.87
N VAL A 91 -9.52 12.95 33.02
CA VAL A 91 -10.08 12.24 31.87
C VAL A 91 -9.00 11.86 30.84
N ARG A 92 -7.89 12.61 30.77
CA ARG A 92 -6.78 12.34 29.84
C ARG A 92 -6.14 10.98 30.07
N ASN A 93 -6.23 10.45 31.29
CA ASN A 93 -5.74 9.12 31.63
C ASN A 93 -6.48 7.97 30.91
N TYR A 94 -7.64 8.27 30.33
CA TYR A 94 -8.49 7.32 29.60
C TYR A 94 -8.59 7.64 28.12
N LEU A 95 -7.85 8.65 27.65
CA LEU A 95 -7.72 8.97 26.23
C LEU A 95 -6.49 8.27 25.67
N LYS A 96 -6.72 7.48 24.63
CA LYS A 96 -5.67 6.86 23.84
C LYS A 96 -5.54 7.60 22.53
N LYS A 97 -4.38 8.21 22.31
CA LYS A 97 -4.09 8.98 21.09
C LYS A 97 -4.13 8.08 19.86
N GLY A 98 -4.83 8.53 18.83
CA GLY A 98 -4.80 7.92 17.51
C GLY A 98 -3.62 8.42 16.68
N LYS A 99 -3.47 7.89 15.46
CA LYS A 99 -2.32 8.18 14.60
C LYS A 99 -2.29 9.62 14.06
N LEU A 100 -3.45 10.23 13.82
CA LEU A 100 -3.52 11.65 13.46
C LEU A 100 -3.14 12.53 14.65
N TRP A 101 -3.55 12.18 15.87
CA TRP A 101 -3.12 12.91 17.07
C TRP A 101 -1.62 12.83 17.24
N GLU A 102 -1.03 11.63 17.18
CA GLU A 102 0.43 11.44 17.25
C GLU A 102 1.15 12.30 16.22
N ALA A 103 0.63 12.41 14.99
CA ALA A 103 1.21 13.23 13.93
C ALA A 103 1.06 14.73 14.19
N PHE A 104 -0.09 15.18 14.69
CA PHE A 104 -0.39 16.60 14.90
C PHE A 104 0.38 17.18 16.09
N GLU A 105 0.57 16.41 17.15
CA GLU A 105 1.34 16.88 18.32
C GLU A 105 2.86 16.81 18.16
N SER A 106 3.35 16.20 17.08
CA SER A 106 4.76 16.04 16.83
C SER A 106 5.46 17.41 16.73
N GLU A 107 6.57 17.56 17.45
CA GLU A 107 7.43 18.75 17.38
C GLU A 107 8.22 18.82 16.06
N GLU A 108 8.46 17.66 15.44
CA GLU A 108 9.11 17.53 14.15
C GLU A 108 8.08 17.29 13.02
N ARG A 109 8.42 17.69 11.79
CA ARG A 109 7.59 17.41 10.62
C ARG A 109 7.69 15.93 10.25
N VAL A 110 6.64 15.18 10.54
CA VAL A 110 6.54 13.75 10.27
C VAL A 110 5.95 13.45 8.89
N ILE A 111 6.13 12.20 8.46
CA ILE A 111 5.38 11.62 7.34
C ILE A 111 4.27 10.77 7.93
N LEU A 112 3.03 11.07 7.55
CA LEU A 112 1.85 10.29 7.92
C LEU A 112 1.39 9.47 6.71
N LEU A 113 1.48 8.14 6.82
CA LEU A 113 0.94 7.21 5.85
C LEU A 113 -0.43 6.72 6.31
N ILE A 114 -1.47 7.02 5.56
CA ILE A 114 -2.81 6.41 5.69
C ILE A 114 -2.90 5.31 4.63
N ASP A 115 -2.70 4.07 5.04
CA ASP A 115 -2.52 2.96 4.13
C ASP A 115 -3.84 2.22 3.86
N GLU A 116 -4.13 1.97 2.58
CA GLU A 116 -5.31 1.25 2.08
C GLU A 116 -6.64 1.86 2.54
N ILE A 117 -6.80 3.17 2.32
CA ILE A 117 -7.96 3.94 2.78
C ILE A 117 -9.31 3.38 2.29
N ASP A 118 -9.31 2.68 1.16
CA ASP A 118 -10.48 2.05 0.54
C ASP A 118 -10.93 0.75 1.22
N LYS A 119 -10.19 0.24 2.23
CA LYS A 119 -10.62 -0.94 3.00
C LYS A 119 -11.74 -0.66 3.98
N ALA A 120 -11.80 0.54 4.55
CA ALA A 120 -12.84 0.93 5.49
C ALA A 120 -14.20 1.13 4.81
N ASP A 121 -15.18 1.52 5.62
CA ASP A 121 -16.51 1.92 5.15
C ASP A 121 -16.45 3.10 4.16
N ILE A 122 -17.45 3.23 3.29
CA ILE A 122 -17.52 4.30 2.28
C ILE A 122 -17.58 5.71 2.90
N GLU A 123 -18.07 5.82 4.14
CA GLU A 123 -18.14 7.08 4.89
C GLU A 123 -16.78 7.51 5.46
N PHE A 124 -15.87 6.55 5.69
CA PHE A 124 -14.59 6.79 6.37
C PHE A 124 -13.73 7.92 5.78
N PRO A 125 -13.53 8.04 4.45
CA PRO A 125 -12.74 9.14 3.89
C PRO A 125 -13.41 10.50 4.13
N ASN A 126 -14.74 10.57 4.06
CA ASN A 126 -15.49 11.82 4.25
C ASN A 126 -15.38 12.31 5.70
N ASP A 127 -15.40 11.38 6.65
CA ASP A 127 -15.28 11.65 8.09
C ASP A 127 -13.89 12.18 8.49
N LEU A 128 -12.90 12.14 7.60
CA LEU A 128 -11.55 12.69 7.83
C LEU A 128 -11.28 13.99 7.07
N LEU A 129 -12.24 14.48 6.26
CA LEU A 129 -12.00 15.63 5.38
C LEU A 129 -11.66 16.88 6.16
N GLN A 130 -12.39 17.15 7.25
CA GLN A 130 -12.21 18.38 8.01
C GLN A 130 -10.84 18.38 8.69
N GLU A 131 -10.45 17.25 9.25
CA GLU A 131 -9.23 17.03 10.01
C GLU A 131 -8.01 17.11 9.10
N LEU A 132 -8.08 16.53 7.91
CA LEU A 132 -7.00 16.59 6.91
C LEU A 132 -6.90 17.96 6.21
N ASP A 133 -7.99 18.72 6.12
CA ASP A 133 -7.99 20.05 5.49
C ASP A 133 -7.48 21.13 6.47
N LYS A 134 -8.03 21.14 7.69
CA LYS A 134 -7.67 22.11 8.72
C LYS A 134 -6.44 21.73 9.54
N MET A 135 -6.00 20.48 9.50
CA MET A 135 -4.96 19.92 10.38
C MET A 135 -5.29 20.12 11.86
N GLU A 136 -6.56 19.99 12.23
CA GLU A 136 -7.03 20.07 13.60
C GLU A 136 -8.28 19.21 13.83
N PHE A 137 -8.50 18.78 15.06
CA PHE A 137 -9.74 18.12 15.49
C PHE A 137 -10.08 18.47 16.94
N TYR A 138 -11.36 18.30 17.31
CA TYR A 138 -11.85 18.58 18.66
C TYR A 138 -11.92 17.29 19.50
N VAL A 139 -11.54 17.40 20.76
CA VAL A 139 -11.58 16.33 21.76
C VAL A 139 -12.66 16.69 22.77
N TYR A 140 -13.79 16.01 22.67
CA TYR A 140 -14.97 16.31 23.48
C TYR A 140 -14.75 16.07 24.97
N GLU A 141 -13.95 15.07 25.32
CA GLU A 141 -13.71 14.67 26.70
C GLU A 141 -12.88 15.69 27.48
N THR A 142 -12.00 16.45 26.80
CA THR A 142 -11.16 17.48 27.41
C THR A 142 -11.55 18.91 27.04
N ASP A 143 -12.53 19.07 26.16
CA ASP A 143 -12.93 20.35 25.56
C ASP A 143 -11.77 21.11 24.89
N GLU A 144 -10.89 20.35 24.22
CA GLU A 144 -9.67 20.89 23.59
C GLU A 144 -9.69 20.70 22.08
N THR A 145 -9.12 21.66 21.35
CA THR A 145 -8.81 21.50 19.93
C THR A 145 -7.34 21.15 19.76
N ILE A 146 -7.06 19.98 19.21
CA ILE A 146 -5.71 19.55 18.87
C ILE A 146 -5.41 20.05 17.47
N LYS A 147 -4.40 20.91 17.33
CA LYS A 147 -3.91 21.42 16.04
C LYS A 147 -2.52 20.89 15.75
N ALA A 148 -2.22 20.64 14.47
CA ALA A 148 -0.89 20.24 14.06
C ALA A 148 0.14 21.33 14.38
N LYS A 149 1.15 21.01 15.19
CA LYS A 149 2.29 21.90 15.47
C LYS A 149 3.16 22.08 14.24
N GLN A 150 3.44 20.97 13.56
CA GLN A 150 4.09 20.91 12.26
C GLN A 150 3.16 20.16 11.30
N ARG A 151 2.84 20.75 10.14
CA ARG A 151 1.95 20.09 9.17
C ARG A 151 2.65 18.84 8.59
N PRO A 152 2.10 17.64 8.82
CA PRO A 152 2.73 16.41 8.35
C PRO A 152 2.70 16.32 6.82
N ILE A 153 3.64 15.58 6.25
CA ILE A 153 3.54 15.15 4.84
C ILE A 153 2.61 13.94 4.82
N ILE A 154 1.41 14.12 4.26
CA ILE A 154 0.38 13.08 4.27
C ILE A 154 0.39 12.31 2.95
N ILE A 155 0.64 11.00 3.04
CA ILE A 155 0.53 10.05 1.94
C ILE A 155 -0.66 9.14 2.22
N ILE A 156 -1.58 9.04 1.28
CA ILE A 156 -2.76 8.17 1.36
C ILE A 156 -2.65 7.15 0.23
N THR A 157 -2.79 5.87 0.52
CA THR A 157 -2.74 4.82 -0.52
C THR A 157 -4.11 4.18 -0.71
N SER A 158 -4.41 3.74 -1.93
CA SER A 158 -5.59 2.95 -2.25
C SER A 158 -5.25 1.91 -3.31
N ASN A 159 -5.79 0.71 -3.15
CA ASN A 159 -5.67 -0.39 -4.12
C ASN A 159 -6.73 -0.31 -5.23
N ASN A 160 -7.55 0.73 -5.23
CA ASN A 160 -8.70 0.91 -6.10
C ASN A 160 -9.73 -0.23 -5.96
N GLU A 161 -9.88 -0.76 -4.75
CA GLU A 161 -10.88 -1.80 -4.42
C GLU A 161 -12.29 -1.21 -4.32
N LYS A 162 -12.39 0.01 -3.77
CA LYS A 162 -13.62 0.80 -3.70
C LYS A 162 -13.40 2.20 -4.27
N GLU A 163 -14.45 2.76 -4.84
CA GLU A 163 -14.42 4.11 -5.36
C GLU A 163 -14.44 5.12 -4.20
N LEU A 164 -13.56 6.11 -4.25
CA LEU A 164 -13.45 7.13 -3.20
C LEU A 164 -14.32 8.34 -3.57
N PRO A 165 -15.00 8.97 -2.61
CA PRO A 165 -15.87 10.12 -2.89
C PRO A 165 -15.13 11.30 -3.54
N ASP A 166 -15.78 11.97 -4.50
CA ASP A 166 -15.22 13.15 -5.19
C ASP A 166 -14.85 14.30 -4.25
N ALA A 167 -15.54 14.43 -3.12
CA ALA A 167 -15.23 15.43 -2.10
C ALA A 167 -13.84 15.20 -1.46
N PHE A 168 -13.43 13.93 -1.35
CA PHE A 168 -12.11 13.52 -0.87
C PHE A 168 -11.04 13.69 -1.94
N LEU A 169 -11.33 13.24 -3.16
CA LEU A 169 -10.41 13.38 -4.29
C LEU A 169 -10.02 14.84 -4.56
N ARG A 170 -10.99 15.77 -4.51
CA ARG A 170 -10.75 17.20 -4.74
C ARG A 170 -9.81 17.86 -3.71
N ARG A 171 -9.68 17.29 -2.51
CA ARG A 171 -8.80 17.81 -1.45
C ARG A 171 -7.39 17.24 -1.50
N CYS A 172 -7.18 16.12 -2.18
CA CYS A 172 -5.87 15.51 -2.35
C CYS A 172 -5.24 15.84 -3.71
N PHE A 173 -3.91 15.89 -3.76
CA PHE A 173 -3.22 15.62 -5.02
C PHE A 173 -3.41 14.17 -5.39
N PHE A 174 -3.67 13.90 -6.66
CA PHE A 174 -3.91 12.56 -7.15
C PHE A 174 -2.75 12.11 -8.03
N HIS A 175 -2.24 10.91 -7.77
CA HIS A 175 -1.29 10.24 -8.64
C HIS A 175 -1.65 8.76 -8.78
N TYR A 176 -1.65 8.26 -10.02
CA TYR A 176 -1.84 6.85 -10.31
C TYR A 176 -0.51 6.21 -10.68
N ILE A 177 -0.07 5.24 -9.87
CA ILE A 177 1.10 4.42 -10.15
C ILE A 177 0.65 3.25 -11.03
N ALA A 178 1.03 3.33 -12.30
CA ALA A 178 0.84 2.24 -13.25
C ALA A 178 1.62 1.00 -12.81
N PHE A 179 1.12 -0.18 -13.19
CA PHE A 179 1.88 -1.41 -12.98
C PHE A 179 3.22 -1.34 -13.73
N PRO A 180 4.36 -1.71 -13.09
CA PRO A 180 5.67 -1.54 -13.69
C PRO A 180 5.82 -2.28 -15.02
N ASP A 181 6.53 -1.67 -15.96
CA ASP A 181 6.89 -2.31 -17.23
C ASP A 181 8.03 -3.32 -17.04
N ARG A 182 8.37 -4.06 -18.10
CA ARG A 182 9.42 -5.10 -18.06
C ARG A 182 10.77 -4.55 -17.61
N VAL A 183 11.12 -3.34 -18.05
CA VAL A 183 12.39 -2.69 -17.72
C VAL A 183 12.44 -2.34 -16.24
N THR A 184 11.34 -1.82 -15.69
CA THR A 184 11.22 -1.44 -14.29
C THR A 184 11.18 -2.67 -13.38
N LEU A 185 10.43 -3.72 -13.75
CA LEU A 185 10.44 -4.99 -13.01
C LEU A 185 11.82 -5.63 -12.99
N GLN A 186 12.57 -5.59 -14.09
CA GLN A 186 13.95 -6.08 -14.11
C GLN A 186 14.80 -5.34 -13.07
N LYS A 187 14.72 -4.00 -13.02
CA LYS A 187 15.44 -3.22 -12.01
C LYS A 187 15.03 -3.58 -10.58
N ILE A 188 13.74 -3.80 -10.35
CA ILE A 188 13.22 -4.24 -9.04
C ILE A 188 13.82 -5.60 -8.67
N VAL A 189 13.81 -6.56 -9.61
CA VAL A 189 14.40 -7.89 -9.41
C VAL A 189 15.90 -7.79 -9.13
N ASP A 190 16.63 -6.94 -9.86
CA ASP A 190 18.09 -6.76 -9.68
C ASP A 190 18.43 -6.22 -8.28
N VAL A 191 17.55 -5.40 -7.69
CA VAL A 191 17.72 -4.90 -6.31
C VAL A 191 17.46 -6.01 -5.28
N HIS A 192 16.46 -6.87 -5.50
CA HIS A 192 16.12 -7.96 -4.59
C HIS A 192 17.03 -9.19 -4.72
N TYR A 193 17.51 -9.48 -5.93
CA TYR A 193 18.34 -10.64 -6.25
C TYR A 193 19.51 -10.25 -7.18
N PRO A 194 20.56 -9.59 -6.66
CA PRO A 194 21.67 -9.10 -7.48
C PRO A 194 22.43 -10.20 -8.25
N ASP A 195 22.48 -11.41 -7.70
CA ASP A 195 23.25 -12.54 -8.24
C ASP A 195 22.43 -13.50 -9.12
N ILE A 196 21.16 -13.16 -9.40
CA ILE A 196 20.29 -14.03 -10.20
C ILE A 196 20.75 -14.10 -11.66
N LYS A 197 20.61 -15.29 -12.27
CA LYS A 197 20.87 -15.46 -13.70
C LYS A 197 19.91 -14.59 -14.52
N LYS A 198 20.46 -13.68 -15.33
CA LYS A 198 19.67 -12.77 -16.18
C LYS A 198 18.73 -13.50 -17.14
N ASP A 199 19.17 -14.64 -17.67
CA ASP A 199 18.34 -15.47 -18.55
C ASP A 199 17.10 -16.01 -17.82
N LEU A 200 17.26 -16.47 -16.56
CA LEU A 200 16.13 -16.94 -15.75
C LEU A 200 15.12 -15.82 -15.50
N VAL A 201 15.60 -14.61 -15.17
CA VAL A 201 14.72 -13.44 -14.96
C VAL A 201 14.00 -13.07 -16.24
N SER A 202 14.69 -13.03 -17.38
CA SER A 202 14.08 -12.70 -18.66
C SER A 202 12.94 -13.66 -19.01
N GLU A 203 13.15 -14.98 -18.87
CA GLU A 203 12.11 -15.98 -19.13
C GLU A 203 10.97 -15.89 -18.13
N ALA A 204 11.28 -15.69 -16.84
CA ALA A 204 10.27 -15.50 -15.80
C ALA A 204 9.41 -14.26 -16.06
N LEU A 205 10.01 -13.13 -16.45
CA LEU A 205 9.27 -11.91 -16.79
C LEU A 205 8.33 -12.14 -17.98
N ASP A 206 8.77 -12.88 -19.00
CA ASP A 206 7.94 -13.19 -20.16
C ASP A 206 6.71 -14.01 -19.76
N VAL A 207 6.92 -15.09 -18.98
CA VAL A 207 5.84 -15.90 -18.41
C VAL A 207 4.91 -15.07 -17.55
N PHE A 208 5.45 -14.21 -16.68
CA PHE A 208 4.68 -13.35 -15.79
C PHE A 208 3.76 -12.40 -16.56
N PHE A 209 4.28 -11.73 -17.60
CA PHE A 209 3.48 -10.84 -18.43
C PHE A 209 2.45 -11.60 -19.26
N ASP A 210 2.75 -12.80 -19.73
CA ASP A 210 1.80 -13.62 -20.46
C ASP A 210 0.63 -14.06 -19.57
N VAL A 211 0.90 -14.45 -18.32
CA VAL A 211 -0.17 -14.69 -17.32
C VAL A 211 -1.02 -13.44 -17.10
N ARG A 212 -0.41 -12.25 -16.97
CA ARG A 212 -1.15 -10.98 -16.81
C ARG A 212 -2.02 -10.60 -18.01
N LYS A 213 -1.71 -11.10 -19.22
CA LYS A 213 -2.48 -10.87 -20.45
C LYS A 213 -3.68 -11.80 -20.59
N VAL A 214 -3.78 -12.87 -19.79
CA VAL A 214 -4.88 -13.83 -19.87
C VAL A 214 -6.22 -13.13 -19.63
N PRO A 215 -7.13 -13.13 -20.61
CA PRO A 215 -8.44 -12.51 -20.45
C PRO A 215 -9.27 -13.25 -19.40
N GLY A 216 -10.00 -12.50 -18.56
CA GLY A 216 -10.87 -13.08 -17.54
C GLY A 216 -10.18 -13.47 -16.23
N LEU A 217 -8.86 -13.26 -16.12
CA LEU A 217 -8.14 -13.41 -14.86
C LEU A 217 -8.67 -12.40 -13.84
N LYS A 218 -9.21 -12.87 -12.71
CA LYS A 218 -9.80 -12.00 -11.69
C LYS A 218 -8.74 -11.21 -10.94
N LYS A 219 -7.65 -11.89 -10.53
CA LYS A 219 -6.53 -11.25 -9.85
C LYS A 219 -5.26 -11.42 -10.67
N LYS A 220 -4.79 -10.32 -11.27
CA LYS A 220 -3.51 -10.29 -11.98
C LYS A 220 -2.36 -10.41 -10.97
N PRO A 221 -1.32 -11.22 -11.26
CA PRO A 221 -0.17 -11.33 -10.37
C PRO A 221 0.57 -10.00 -10.29
N SER A 222 0.97 -9.61 -9.08
CA SER A 222 1.67 -8.39 -8.72
C SER A 222 3.18 -8.59 -8.67
N THR A 223 3.92 -7.51 -8.45
CA THR A 223 5.37 -7.53 -8.25
C THR A 223 5.78 -8.46 -7.10
N SER A 224 5.03 -8.51 -6.00
CA SER A 224 5.32 -9.41 -4.87
C SER A 224 5.19 -10.87 -5.26
N GLU A 225 4.15 -11.22 -6.02
CA GLU A 225 3.95 -12.59 -6.53
C GLU A 225 5.05 -12.98 -7.53
N LEU A 226 5.58 -12.04 -8.34
CA LEU A 226 6.76 -12.28 -9.19
C LEU A 226 8.01 -12.58 -8.35
N VAL A 227 8.30 -11.76 -7.34
CA VAL A 227 9.48 -11.90 -6.48
C VAL A 227 9.43 -13.24 -5.72
N ASP A 228 8.28 -13.59 -5.15
CA ASP A 228 8.08 -14.89 -4.49
C ASP A 228 8.24 -16.06 -5.45
N TRP A 229 7.75 -15.93 -6.69
CA TRP A 229 7.90 -16.98 -7.70
C TRP A 229 9.35 -17.16 -8.12
N LEU A 230 10.10 -16.08 -8.34
CA LEU A 230 11.55 -16.16 -8.62
C LEU A 230 12.31 -16.85 -7.48
N LYS A 231 11.98 -16.52 -6.23
CA LYS A 231 12.56 -17.17 -5.05
C LYS A 231 12.33 -18.67 -5.04
N LEU A 232 11.12 -19.11 -5.41
CA LEU A 232 10.78 -20.53 -5.50
C LEU A 232 11.49 -21.24 -6.64
N LEU A 233 11.58 -20.63 -7.82
CA LEU A 233 12.33 -21.18 -8.96
C LEU A 233 13.81 -21.40 -8.59
N MET A 234 14.40 -20.47 -7.85
CA MET A 234 15.77 -20.58 -7.35
C MET A 234 15.92 -21.69 -6.30
N ALA A 235 14.97 -21.80 -5.36
CA ALA A 235 15.01 -22.81 -4.30
C ALA A 235 14.91 -24.24 -4.86
N ASP A 236 14.08 -24.45 -5.88
CA ASP A 236 13.88 -25.76 -6.53
C ASP A 236 14.91 -26.05 -7.64
N ASN A 237 15.91 -25.17 -7.82
CA ASN A 237 16.91 -25.24 -8.90
C ASN A 237 16.29 -25.45 -10.30
N ILE A 238 15.12 -24.84 -10.54
CA ILE A 238 14.44 -24.93 -11.83
C ILE A 238 15.25 -24.14 -12.85
N SER A 239 15.71 -24.82 -13.90
CA SER A 239 16.53 -24.20 -14.94
C SER A 239 15.67 -23.34 -15.88
N GLU A 240 16.30 -22.34 -16.46
CA GLU A 240 15.74 -21.51 -17.54
C GLU A 240 15.23 -22.36 -18.73
N ALA A 241 15.79 -23.56 -18.93
CA ALA A 241 15.34 -24.49 -19.96
C ALA A 241 13.91 -24.99 -19.72
N VAL A 242 13.50 -25.19 -18.46
CA VAL A 242 12.13 -25.60 -18.11
C VAL A 242 11.12 -24.48 -18.39
N LEU A 243 11.54 -23.22 -18.28
CA LEU A 243 10.72 -22.06 -18.65
C LEU A 243 10.68 -21.87 -20.18
N ARG A 244 11.79 -22.14 -20.86
CA ARG A 244 11.93 -22.06 -22.33
C ARG A 244 11.26 -23.19 -23.09
N GLU A 245 11.13 -24.38 -22.49
CA GLU A 245 10.32 -25.48 -23.01
C GLU A 245 8.84 -25.09 -22.95
N ARG A 246 8.48 -24.12 -23.80
CA ARG A 246 7.13 -23.70 -24.17
C ARG A 246 6.49 -24.81 -24.97
N ASP A 247 6.31 -25.95 -24.34
CA ASP A 247 5.37 -26.92 -24.84
C ASP A 247 3.99 -26.23 -24.75
N PRO A 248 3.29 -25.94 -25.87
CA PRO A 248 1.94 -25.36 -25.85
C PRO A 248 0.99 -26.24 -25.01
N THR A 249 1.38 -27.49 -24.77
CA THR A 249 0.69 -28.37 -23.86
C THR A 249 0.91 -28.01 -22.38
N LYS A 250 2.08 -27.54 -21.93
CA LYS A 250 2.34 -27.16 -20.53
C LYS A 250 2.04 -25.67 -20.26
N ALA A 251 0.85 -25.18 -20.60
CA ALA A 251 0.52 -23.74 -20.47
C ALA A 251 0.39 -23.22 -19.03
N ILE A 252 0.71 -24.04 -18.01
CA ILE A 252 0.78 -23.61 -16.62
C ILE A 252 2.24 -23.52 -16.24
N PRO A 253 2.73 -22.35 -15.83
CA PRO A 253 4.11 -22.21 -15.42
C PRO A 253 4.41 -23.09 -14.19
N PRO A 254 5.65 -23.58 -14.04
CA PRO A 254 6.04 -24.33 -12.86
C PRO A 254 5.75 -23.50 -11.62
N LEU A 255 5.23 -24.13 -10.57
CA LEU A 255 4.89 -23.46 -9.31
C LEU A 255 3.90 -22.29 -9.49
N ALA A 256 2.96 -22.39 -10.45
CA ALA A 256 1.96 -21.36 -10.75
C ALA A 256 1.15 -20.88 -9.53
N GLY A 257 1.03 -21.67 -8.47
CA GLY A 257 0.42 -21.25 -7.20
C GLY A 257 1.16 -20.09 -6.50
N ALA A 258 2.39 -19.78 -6.91
CA ALA A 258 3.10 -18.58 -6.51
C ALA A 258 2.53 -17.33 -7.20
N LEU A 259 2.21 -17.43 -8.49
CA LEU A 259 1.69 -16.34 -9.32
C LEU A 259 0.17 -16.17 -9.17
N VAL A 260 -0.57 -17.27 -9.11
CA VAL A 260 -2.04 -17.28 -9.15
C VAL A 260 -2.58 -17.79 -7.83
N LYS A 261 -3.29 -16.90 -7.11
CA LYS A 261 -3.76 -17.13 -5.73
C LYS A 261 -5.24 -17.49 -5.62
N ASN A 262 -5.94 -17.66 -6.74
CA ASN A 262 -7.38 -17.91 -6.80
C ASN A 262 -7.66 -19.20 -7.56
N GLU A 263 -8.45 -20.10 -6.99
CA GLU A 263 -8.80 -21.40 -7.57
C GLU A 263 -9.45 -21.25 -8.96
N GLN A 264 -10.33 -20.25 -9.14
CA GLN A 264 -10.99 -20.01 -10.42
C GLN A 264 -10.02 -19.58 -11.51
N ASP A 265 -8.99 -18.82 -11.13
CA ASP A 265 -7.93 -18.38 -12.02
C ASP A 265 -6.99 -19.54 -12.37
N VAL A 266 -6.71 -20.44 -11.42
CA VAL A 266 -5.98 -21.70 -11.67
C VAL A 266 -6.75 -22.59 -12.66
N GLN A 267 -8.04 -22.84 -12.41
CA GLN A 267 -8.90 -23.62 -13.30
C GLN A 267 -9.05 -22.98 -14.69
N LEU A 268 -8.99 -21.65 -14.79
CA LEU A 268 -8.99 -20.93 -16.07
C LEU A 268 -7.70 -21.24 -16.85
N LEU A 269 -6.54 -21.14 -16.21
CA LEU A 269 -5.26 -21.48 -16.84
C LEU A 269 -5.18 -22.95 -17.25
N GLU A 270 -5.67 -23.87 -16.40
CA GLU A 270 -5.78 -25.31 -16.73
C GLU A 270 -6.63 -25.56 -17.97
N ARG A 271 -7.79 -24.90 -18.07
CA ARG A 271 -8.66 -25.00 -19.25
C ARG A 271 -8.00 -24.47 -20.51
N LEU A 272 -7.35 -23.31 -20.42
CA LEU A 272 -6.63 -22.72 -21.57
C LEU A 272 -5.47 -23.62 -22.02
N ALA A 273 -4.73 -24.18 -21.07
CA ALA A 273 -3.68 -25.17 -21.36
C ALA A 273 -4.25 -26.38 -22.11
N PHE A 274 -5.37 -26.92 -21.63
CA PHE A 274 -6.02 -28.07 -22.25
C PHE A 274 -6.58 -27.78 -23.65
N MET A 275 -7.10 -26.58 -23.90
CA MET A 275 -7.58 -26.18 -25.23
C MET A 275 -6.43 -26.02 -26.24
N SER A 276 -5.31 -25.44 -25.82
CA SER A 276 -4.10 -25.33 -26.66
C SER A 276 -3.55 -26.71 -27.05
N ARG A 277 -3.57 -27.69 -26.12
CA ARG A 277 -3.23 -29.10 -26.41
C ARG A 277 -4.04 -29.71 -27.55
N ARG A 278 -5.34 -29.37 -27.64
CA ARG A 278 -6.26 -29.96 -28.62
C ARG A 278 -6.18 -29.30 -29.99
N GLY A 279 -5.86 -28.00 -30.06
CA GLY A 279 -5.73 -27.27 -31.33
C GLY A 279 -4.42 -27.53 -32.08
N THR A 280 -3.44 -28.18 -31.44
CA THR A 280 -2.11 -28.49 -32.01
C THR A 280 -2.01 -29.95 -32.51
N ARG A 281 -3.14 -30.67 -32.62
CA ARG A 281 -3.25 -32.04 -33.15
C ARG A 281 -3.95 -32.08 -34.49
#